data_AF-A0A358U1J9-F1
#
_entry.id   AF-A0A358U1J9-F1
#
_cell.length_a   1.000
_cell.length_b   1.000
_cell.length_c   1.000
_cell.angle_alpha   90.00
_cell.angle_beta   90.00
_cell.angle_gamma   90.00
#
_symmetry.space_group_name_H-M   'P 1'
#
loop_
_entity.id
_entity.type
_entity.pdbx_description
1 polymer ?
#
loop_
_entity_poly.entity_id
_entity_poly.type
_entity_poly.pdbx_seq_one_letter_code
_entity_poly.pdbx_strand_id
1 'polypeptide(L)'
;SAGYTVINVGVDAGPEKFLQAVKEHQPGVIGMSALLTTTMLAMKDTIELLKEEGLRDRVKVMIGGAPISQDFADEIGADGFAPDAGSAADLCKKLLA
;
A
#
# COMPACT_ATOMS: atom_id res chain seq x y z
N SER A 1 -3.06 -19.94 -1.73
CA SER A 1 -2.72 -18.60 -2.28
C SER A 1 -3.97 -18.03 -2.93
N ALA A 2 -4.20 -16.71 -2.85
CA ALA A 2 -5.46 -16.07 -3.26
C ALA A 2 -5.57 -15.78 -4.78
N GLY A 3 -4.64 -16.31 -5.59
CA GLY A 3 -4.67 -16.19 -7.06
C GLY A 3 -4.10 -14.88 -7.64
N TYR A 4 -3.52 -14.01 -6.82
CA TYR A 4 -2.94 -12.74 -7.28
C TYR A 4 -1.51 -12.90 -7.82
N THR A 5 -1.20 -12.13 -8.87
CA THR A 5 0.19 -11.86 -9.27
C THR A 5 0.78 -10.83 -8.32
N VAL A 6 1.83 -11.21 -7.60
CA VAL A 6 2.47 -10.34 -6.60
C VAL A 6 3.81 -9.86 -7.12
N ILE A 7 3.95 -8.54 -7.24
CA ILE A 7 5.24 -7.88 -7.53
C ILE A 7 5.85 -7.50 -6.19
N ASN A 8 6.94 -8.17 -5.82
CA ASN A 8 7.62 -7.88 -4.57
C ASN A 8 8.67 -6.77 -4.79
N VAL A 9 8.39 -5.57 -4.26
CA VAL A 9 9.32 -4.43 -4.28
C VAL A 9 10.45 -4.53 -3.25
N GLY A 10 10.44 -5.56 -2.41
CA GLY A 10 11.46 -5.84 -1.40
C GLY A 10 11.27 -5.07 -0.09
N VAL A 11 12.32 -5.08 0.73
CA VAL A 11 12.41 -4.32 1.98
C VAL A 11 13.12 -2.98 1.74
N ASP A 12 12.95 -2.03 2.66
CA ASP A 12 13.53 -0.68 2.55
C ASP A 12 13.14 0.03 1.24
N ALA A 13 11.89 -0.18 0.83
CA ALA A 13 11.33 0.43 -0.37
C ALA A 13 10.77 1.81 -0.03
N GLY A 14 11.47 2.86 -0.48
CA GLY A 14 10.98 4.23 -0.39
C GLY A 14 9.90 4.56 -1.43
N PRO A 15 9.29 5.75 -1.34
CA PRO A 15 8.23 6.22 -2.24
C PRO A 15 8.55 6.06 -3.73
N GLU A 16 9.76 6.41 -4.16
CA GLU A 16 10.18 6.34 -5.56
C GLU A 16 10.13 4.92 -6.13
N LYS A 17 10.44 3.92 -5.31
CA LYS A 17 10.45 2.52 -5.74
C LYS A 17 9.03 2.01 -6.00
N PHE A 18 8.08 2.40 -5.14
CA PHE A 18 6.66 2.13 -5.38
C PHE A 18 6.17 2.85 -6.62
N LEU A 19 6.55 4.13 -6.81
CA LEU A 19 6.18 4.88 -8.00
C LEU A 19 6.67 4.21 -9.29
N GLN A 20 7.94 3.77 -9.32
CA GLN A 20 8.50 3.05 -10.46
C GLN A 20 7.76 1.74 -10.72
N ALA A 21 7.52 0.93 -9.69
CA ALA A 21 6.79 -0.33 -9.83
C ALA A 21 5.35 -0.12 -10.34
N VAL A 22 4.69 0.97 -9.92
CA VAL A 22 3.35 1.33 -10.40
C VAL A 22 3.38 1.71 -11.88
N LYS A 23 4.37 2.51 -12.30
CA LYS A 23 4.53 2.91 -13.70
C LYS A 23 4.86 1.71 -14.60
N GLU A 24 5.72 0.79 -14.14
CA GLU A 24 6.17 -0.37 -14.90
C GLU A 24 5.09 -1.44 -15.03
N HIS A 25 4.44 -1.80 -13.92
CA HIS A 25 3.58 -2.97 -13.87
C HIS A 25 2.08 -2.67 -13.82
N GLN A 26 1.70 -1.42 -13.57
CA GLN A 26 0.30 -0.96 -13.51
C GLN A 26 -0.57 -1.85 -12.59
N PRO A 27 -0.17 -2.04 -11.32
CA PRO A 27 -0.90 -2.92 -10.40
C PRO A 27 -2.26 -2.31 -10.03
N GLY A 28 -3.25 -3.16 -9.75
CA GLY A 28 -4.52 -2.70 -9.19
C GLY A 28 -4.44 -2.32 -7.71
N VAL A 29 -3.53 -2.94 -6.96
CA VAL A 29 -3.35 -2.71 -5.51
C VAL A 29 -1.87 -2.60 -5.15
N ILE A 30 -1.54 -1.66 -4.27
CA ILE A 30 -0.25 -1.52 -3.60
C ILE A 30 -0.42 -1.91 -2.14
N GLY A 31 0.41 -2.85 -1.67
CA GLY A 31 0.51 -3.19 -0.26
C GLY A 31 1.78 -2.60 0.35
N MET A 32 1.66 -1.84 1.44
CA MET A 32 2.80 -1.35 2.21
C MET A 32 2.80 -1.94 3.62
N SER A 33 3.98 -2.26 4.13
CA SER A 33 4.16 -2.79 5.48
C SER A 33 5.21 -1.99 6.25
N ALA A 34 4.91 -1.61 7.49
CA ALA A 34 5.81 -0.89 8.38
C ALA A 34 5.78 -1.45 9.79
N LEU A 35 6.95 -1.56 10.42
CA LEU A 35 7.11 -1.99 11.81
C LEU A 35 7.70 -0.89 12.71
N LEU A 36 8.11 0.25 12.14
CA LEU A 36 8.73 1.37 12.84
C LEU A 36 7.92 2.64 12.59
N THR A 37 7.85 3.53 13.57
CA THR A 37 7.13 4.81 13.42
C THR A 37 7.72 5.70 12.33
N THR A 38 9.02 5.62 12.07
CA THR A 38 9.66 6.34 10.95
C THR A 38 9.21 5.79 9.59
N THR A 39 9.00 4.49 9.47
CA THR A 39 8.54 3.87 8.22
C THR A 39 7.04 4.05 7.99
N MET A 40 6.27 4.36 9.05
CA MET A 40 4.88 4.81 8.92
C MET A 40 4.80 6.12 8.13
N LEU A 41 5.68 7.09 8.40
CA LEU A 41 5.70 8.37 7.68
C LEU A 41 5.98 8.18 6.19
N ALA A 42 6.87 7.25 5.83
CA ALA A 42 7.15 6.92 4.42
C ALA A 42 5.92 6.39 3.66
N MET A 43 4.94 5.77 4.35
CA MET A 43 3.68 5.36 3.71
C MET A 43 2.88 6.58 3.26
N LYS A 44 2.83 7.62 4.08
CA LYS A 44 2.18 8.89 3.74
C LYS A 44 2.88 9.54 2.54
N ASP A 45 4.20 9.64 2.59
CA ASP A 45 4.99 10.22 1.49
C ASP A 45 4.78 9.47 0.17
N THR A 46 4.61 8.14 0.24
CA THR A 46 4.29 7.32 -0.94
C THR A 46 2.91 7.65 -1.52
N ILE A 47 1.90 7.82 -0.67
CA ILE A 47 0.55 8.20 -1.12
C ILE A 47 0.54 9.62 -1.71
N GLU A 48 1.27 10.56 -1.10
CA GLU A 48 1.41 11.93 -1.61
C GLU A 48 2.12 11.94 -2.97
N LEU A 49 3.23 11.22 -3.11
CA LEU A 49 3.94 11.09 -4.39
C LEU A 49 3.04 10.49 -5.49
N LEU A 50 2.22 9.49 -5.17
CA LEU A 50 1.26 8.93 -6.13
C LEU A 50 0.18 9.93 -6.53
N LYS A 51 -0.21 10.85 -5.64
CA LYS A 51 -1.16 11.93 -5.94
C LYS A 51 -0.52 12.97 -6.86
N GLU A 52 0.70 13.39 -6.56
CA GLU A 52 1.46 14.36 -7.37
C GLU A 52 1.65 13.87 -8.81
N GLU A 53 1.90 12.57 -8.98
CA GLU A 53 2.08 11.95 -10.29
C GLU A 53 0.75 11.58 -10.99
N GLY A 54 -0.40 11.88 -10.37
CA GLY A 54 -1.73 11.59 -10.94
C GLY A 54 -2.04 10.10 -11.05
N LEU A 55 -1.37 9.26 -10.26
CA LEU A 55 -1.52 7.80 -10.26
C LEU A 55 -2.40 7.29 -9.12
N ARG A 56 -2.62 8.09 -8.07
CA ARG A 56 -3.37 7.69 -6.87
C ARG A 56 -4.76 7.15 -7.16
N ASP A 57 -5.47 7.68 -8.16
CA ASP A 57 -6.82 7.25 -8.50
C ASP A 57 -6.86 5.93 -9.29
N ARG A 58 -5.71 5.50 -9.83
CA ARG A 58 -5.58 4.28 -10.66
C ARG A 58 -5.23 3.05 -9.84
N VAL A 59 -4.77 3.23 -8.60
CA VAL A 59 -4.26 2.16 -7.74
C VAL A 59 -4.92 2.24 -6.37
N LYS A 60 -5.26 1.09 -5.80
CA LYS A 60 -5.72 1.00 -4.42
C LYS A 60 -4.54 0.82 -3.48
N VAL A 61 -4.49 1.55 -2.39
CA VAL A 61 -3.39 1.49 -1.42
C VAL A 61 -3.90 0.83 -0.15
N MET A 62 -3.29 -0.29 0.23
CA MET A 62 -3.55 -0.95 1.51
C MET A 62 -2.29 -0.97 2.38
N ILE A 63 -2.47 -0.76 3.68
CA ILE A 63 -1.37 -0.72 4.64
C ILE A 63 -1.53 -1.75 5.75
N GLY A 64 -0.42 -2.15 6.35
CA GLY A 64 -0.40 -3.07 7.49
C GLY A 64 0.91 -3.03 8.25
N GLY A 65 0.94 -3.75 9.38
CA GLY A 65 2.09 -3.82 10.28
C GLY A 65 1.70 -3.64 11.74
N ALA A 66 2.58 -4.07 12.65
CA ALA A 66 2.29 -4.09 14.09
C ALA A 66 1.89 -2.73 14.68
N PRO A 67 2.49 -1.58 14.31
CA PRO A 67 2.10 -0.28 14.84
C PRO A 67 0.98 0.41 14.04
N ILE A 68 0.45 -0.23 12.98
CA ILE A 68 -0.55 0.38 12.10
C ILE A 68 -1.96 0.13 12.63
N SER A 69 -2.80 1.16 12.55
CA SER A 69 -4.23 1.11 12.86
C SER A 69 -5.07 1.55 11.66
N GLN A 70 -6.38 1.30 11.73
CA GLN A 70 -7.34 1.85 10.79
C GLN A 70 -7.31 3.39 10.80
N ASP A 71 -7.24 4.01 11.98
CA ASP A 71 -7.19 5.47 12.12
C ASP A 71 -5.99 6.06 11.36
N PHE A 72 -4.82 5.41 11.43
CA PHE A 72 -3.65 5.86 10.67
C PHE A 72 -3.83 5.69 9.16
N ALA A 73 -4.48 4.60 8.73
CA ALA A 73 -4.80 4.38 7.32
C ALA A 73 -5.71 5.49 6.78
N ASP A 74 -6.73 5.86 7.55
CA ASP A 74 -7.66 6.92 7.20
C ASP A 74 -6.97 8.29 7.18
N GLU A 75 -6.08 8.55 8.16
CA GLU A 75 -5.31 9.80 8.26
C GLU A 75 -4.42 10.05 7.02
N ILE A 76 -3.73 9.01 6.54
CA ILE A 76 -2.85 9.13 5.36
C ILE A 76 -3.60 9.00 4.03
N GLY A 77 -4.88 8.62 4.07
CA GLY A 77 -5.71 8.41 2.89
C GLY A 77 -5.38 7.12 2.13
N ALA A 78 -5.06 6.05 2.85
CA ALA A 78 -5.04 4.70 2.31
C ALA A 78 -6.48 4.19 2.06
N ASP A 79 -6.65 3.27 1.13
CA ASP A 79 -7.96 2.66 0.82
C ASP A 79 -8.32 1.51 1.78
N GLY A 80 -7.37 1.02 2.56
CA GLY A 80 -7.68 0.07 3.62
C GLY A 80 -6.48 -0.35 4.49
N PHE A 81 -6.82 -0.97 5.62
CA PHE A 81 -5.87 -1.54 6.56
C PHE A 81 -6.21 -3.00 6.85
N ALA A 82 -5.17 -3.82 7.02
CA ALA A 82 -5.32 -5.20 7.47
C ALA A 82 -4.32 -5.52 8.60
N PRO A 83 -4.78 -6.10 9.73
CA PRO A 83 -3.92 -6.47 10.85
C PRO A 83 -3.08 -7.73 10.58
N ASP A 84 -3.48 -8.56 9.62
CA ASP A 84 -2.82 -9.83 9.32
C ASP A 84 -2.94 -10.23 7.84
N ALA A 85 -2.21 -11.26 7.44
CA ALA A 85 -2.16 -11.71 6.05
C ALA A 85 -3.50 -12.29 5.53
N GLY A 86 -4.32 -12.87 6.41
CA GLY A 86 -5.62 -13.45 6.02
C GLY A 86 -6.62 -12.35 5.68
N SER A 87 -6.80 -11.41 6.60
CA SER A 87 -7.62 -10.22 6.40
C SER A 87 -7.12 -9.33 5.25
N ALA A 88 -5.81 -9.28 5.00
CA ALA A 88 -5.22 -8.58 3.87
C ALA A 88 -5.70 -9.14 2.52
N ALA A 89 -5.79 -10.47 2.38
CA ALA A 89 -6.26 -11.08 1.13
C ALA A 89 -7.74 -10.76 0.86
N ASP A 90 -8.56 -10.75 1.91
CA ASP A 90 -9.98 -10.38 1.82
C ASP A 90 -10.17 -8.88 1.52
N LEU A 91 -9.36 -8.02 2.13
CA LEU A 91 -9.36 -6.58 1.84
C LEU A 91 -8.97 -6.32 0.38
N CYS A 92 -7.89 -6.94 -0.10
CA CYS A 92 -7.47 -6.83 -1.49
C CYS A 92 -8.58 -7.22 -2.46
N LYS A 93 -9.33 -8.29 -2.16
CA LYS A 93 -10.49 -8.71 -2.94
C LYS A 93 -11.60 -7.65 -2.97
N LYS A 94 -11.89 -7.01 -1.84
CA LYS A 94 -12.90 -5.93 -1.74
C LYS A 94 -12.47 -4.67 -2.50
N LEU A 95 -11.18 -4.37 -2.53
CA LEU A 95 -10.64 -3.20 -3.21
C LEU A 95 -10.59 -3.35 -4.74
N LEU A 96 -10.48 -4.59 -5.23
CA LEU A 96 -10.46 -4.92 -6.65
C LEU A 96 -11.85 -5.24 -7.25
N ALA A 97 -12.87 -5.38 -6.40
CA ALA A 97 -14.26 -5.66 -6.82
C ALA A 97 -14.96 -4.38 -7.29
#